data_AF-A0A314U5P9-F1
#
_entry.id   AF-A0A314U5P9-F1
#
_cell.length_a   1.000
_cell.length_b   1.000
_cell.length_c   1.000
_cell.angle_alpha   90.00
_cell.angle_beta   90.00
_cell.angle_gamma   90.00
#
_symmetry.space_group_name_H-M   'P 1'
#
loop_
_entity.id
_entity.type
_entity.pdbx_description
1 polymer ?
#
loop_
_entity_poly.entity_id
_entity_poly.type
_entity_poly.pdbx_seq_one_letter_code
_entity_poly.pdbx_strand_id
1 'polypeptide(L)'
;MGQYKVKREEEIVTGHVWSIPKSNSKKQGELKERLSHSYNALKKEFRQMFENLDSNLEALTDDEKNLLCEKKASAWYQVTYHPKWVKQSPPLQEPDGPGDVVVMLSFAWIAADYLARIKIKCRGVEYIDSTKPINSLKRYLADRI
;
A
#
# COMPACT_ATOMS: atom_id res chain seq x y z
N MET A 1 5.89 -9.52 -12.40
CA MET A 1 4.73 -9.00 -13.17
C MET A 1 4.69 -9.47 -14.64
N GLY A 2 5.84 -9.79 -15.26
CA GLY A 2 5.90 -10.24 -16.66
C GLY A 2 5.06 -11.48 -17.01
N GLN A 3 4.91 -12.44 -16.09
CA GLN A 3 4.07 -13.64 -16.28
C GLN A 3 2.60 -13.32 -16.54
N TYR A 4 2.07 -12.25 -15.94
CA TYR A 4 0.69 -11.79 -16.10
C TYR A 4 0.56 -10.67 -17.14
N LYS A 5 1.68 -10.26 -17.77
CA LYS A 5 1.78 -9.10 -18.69
C LYS A 5 1.21 -7.80 -18.07
N VAL A 6 1.29 -7.66 -16.75
CA VAL A 6 0.92 -6.42 -16.05
C VAL A 6 2.09 -5.47 -16.02
N LYS A 7 1.85 -4.20 -16.34
CA LYS A 7 2.92 -3.19 -16.46
C LYS A 7 3.16 -2.42 -15.17
N ARG A 8 2.13 -2.19 -14.37
CA ARG A 8 2.20 -1.27 -13.23
C ARG A 8 1.63 -1.88 -11.97
N GLU A 9 2.18 -1.51 -10.82
CA GLU A 9 1.79 -2.08 -9.53
C GLU A 9 0.43 -1.58 -9.07
N GLU A 10 0.08 -0.31 -9.34
CA GLU A 10 -1.20 0.27 -8.96
C GLU A 10 -2.39 -0.48 -9.56
N GLU A 11 -2.21 -1.11 -10.73
CA GLU A 11 -3.22 -1.96 -11.36
C GLU A 11 -3.56 -3.17 -10.51
N ILE A 12 -2.54 -3.75 -9.88
CA ILE A 12 -2.65 -4.94 -9.05
C ILE A 12 -3.23 -4.54 -7.69
N VAL A 13 -2.68 -3.48 -7.10
CA VAL A 13 -3.05 -2.97 -5.77
C VAL A 13 -4.53 -2.53 -5.74
N THR A 14 -5.00 -1.86 -6.80
CA THR A 14 -6.40 -1.39 -6.90
C THR A 14 -7.35 -2.48 -7.43
N GLY A 15 -6.83 -3.60 -7.93
CA GLY A 15 -7.61 -4.64 -8.61
C GLY A 15 -8.15 -4.23 -9.99
N HIS A 16 -7.83 -3.02 -10.46
CA HIS A 16 -8.16 -2.53 -11.80
C HIS A 16 -6.98 -2.79 -12.75
N VAL A 17 -7.00 -3.95 -13.40
CA VAL A 17 -5.95 -4.34 -14.34
C VAL A 17 -6.39 -4.07 -15.78
N TRP A 18 -5.66 -3.18 -16.46
CA TRP A 18 -5.96 -2.75 -17.84
C TRP A 18 -4.80 -3.03 -18.81
N SER A 19 -3.62 -3.37 -18.31
CA SER A 19 -2.43 -3.67 -19.13
C SER A 19 -2.40 -5.08 -19.72
N ILE A 20 -3.27 -5.99 -19.26
CA ILE A 20 -3.40 -7.35 -19.82
C ILE A 20 -3.88 -7.25 -21.28
N PRO A 21 -3.19 -7.87 -22.25
CA PRO A 21 -3.63 -7.89 -23.65
C PRO A 21 -5.02 -8.50 -23.79
N LYS A 22 -5.86 -7.87 -24.63
CA LYS A 22 -7.20 -8.39 -24.94
C LYS A 22 -7.08 -9.80 -25.51
N SER A 23 -7.63 -10.77 -24.80
CA SER A 23 -7.68 -12.18 -25.20
C SER A 23 -9.10 -12.70 -25.00
N ASN A 24 -9.32 -14.00 -25.22
CA ASN A 24 -10.63 -14.61 -25.02
C ASN A 24 -11.15 -14.31 -23.59
N SER A 25 -12.38 -13.80 -23.47
CA SER A 25 -12.90 -13.18 -22.22
C SER A 25 -12.81 -14.10 -21.01
N LYS A 26 -13.01 -15.41 -21.21
CA LYS A 26 -12.86 -16.44 -20.17
C LYS A 26 -11.42 -16.54 -19.63
N LYS A 27 -10.43 -16.60 -20.52
CA LYS A 27 -9.00 -16.69 -20.14
C LYS A 27 -8.53 -15.42 -19.42
N GLN A 28 -9.05 -14.26 -19.83
CA GLN A 28 -8.75 -13.00 -19.17
C GLN A 28 -9.33 -12.95 -17.75
N GLY A 29 -10.56 -13.45 -17.56
CA GLY A 29 -11.19 -13.56 -16.25
C GLY A 29 -10.38 -14.43 -15.29
N GLU A 30 -10.05 -15.65 -15.71
CA GLU A 30 -9.23 -16.59 -14.93
C GLU A 30 -7.85 -16.01 -14.58
N LEU A 31 -7.21 -15.30 -15.52
CA LEU A 31 -5.91 -14.67 -15.27
C LEU A 31 -6.00 -13.55 -14.23
N LYS A 32 -7.03 -12.70 -14.30
CA LYS A 32 -7.28 -11.63 -13.34
C LYS A 32 -7.57 -12.19 -11.95
N GLU A 33 -8.34 -13.27 -11.87
CA GLU A 33 -8.66 -13.93 -10.61
C GLU A 33 -7.41 -14.53 -9.96
N ARG A 34 -6.59 -15.26 -10.72
CA ARG A 34 -5.33 -15.81 -10.23
C ARG A 34 -4.38 -14.73 -9.74
N LEU A 35 -4.24 -13.63 -10.50
CA LEU A 35 -3.43 -12.49 -10.11
C LEU A 35 -3.93 -11.87 -8.80
N SER A 36 -5.23 -11.64 -8.67
CA SER A 36 -5.86 -11.12 -7.46
C SER A 36 -5.61 -12.04 -6.26
N HIS A 37 -5.77 -13.35 -6.45
CA HIS A 37 -5.53 -14.34 -5.40
C HIS A 37 -4.07 -14.33 -4.93
N SER A 38 -3.11 -14.38 -5.86
CA SER A 38 -1.68 -14.33 -5.54
C SER A 38 -1.28 -13.03 -4.84
N TYR A 39 -1.79 -11.88 -5.30
CA TYR A 39 -1.51 -10.59 -4.66
C TYR A 39 -2.12 -10.52 -3.25
N ASN A 40 -3.36 -10.99 -3.07
CA ASN A 40 -4.01 -11.00 -1.75
C ASN A 40 -3.31 -11.93 -0.76
N ALA A 41 -2.80 -13.08 -1.21
CA ALA A 41 -1.99 -13.97 -0.38
C ALA A 41 -0.71 -13.26 0.08
N LEU A 42 0.03 -12.66 -0.86
CA LEU A 42 1.24 -11.88 -0.57
C LEU A 42 0.95 -10.72 0.40
N LYS A 43 -0.12 -9.96 0.14
CA LYS A 43 -0.54 -8.85 0.99
C LYS A 43 -0.83 -9.31 2.42
N LYS A 44 -1.48 -10.46 2.60
CA LYS A 44 -1.76 -11.03 3.93
C LYS A 44 -0.47 -11.43 4.66
N GLU A 45 0.44 -12.10 3.96
CA GLU A 45 1.72 -12.54 4.54
C GLU A 45 2.56 -11.34 5.02
N PHE A 46 2.71 -10.33 4.17
CA PHE A 46 3.47 -9.14 4.56
C PHE A 46 2.72 -8.27 5.57
N ARG A 47 1.38 -8.30 5.61
CA ARG A 47 0.61 -7.68 6.68
C ARG A 47 0.91 -8.35 8.01
N GLN A 48 0.97 -9.67 8.05
CA GLN A 48 1.36 -10.42 9.25
C GLN A 48 2.79 -10.08 9.65
N MET A 49 3.75 -10.01 8.72
CA MET A 49 5.12 -9.56 9.05
C MET A 49 5.18 -8.10 9.56
N PHE A 50 4.30 -7.24 9.06
CA PHE A 50 4.20 -5.87 9.53
C PHE A 50 3.64 -5.78 10.94
N GLU A 51 2.56 -6.51 11.23
CA GLU A 51 1.87 -6.50 12.53
C GLU A 51 2.58 -7.36 13.57
N ASN A 52 3.39 -8.34 13.14
CA ASN A 52 4.24 -9.11 14.04
C ASN A 52 5.29 -8.16 14.63
N LEU A 53 5.05 -7.86 15.89
CA LEU A 53 5.86 -7.06 16.78
C LEU A 53 6.44 -8.06 17.78
N ASP A 54 7.76 -8.01 18.00
CA ASP A 54 8.49 -8.96 18.85
C ASP A 54 7.69 -9.37 20.10
N SER A 55 7.75 -10.64 20.47
CA SER A 55 6.93 -11.26 21.53
C SER A 55 6.94 -10.53 22.89
N ASN A 56 7.92 -9.64 23.11
CA ASN A 56 7.98 -8.74 24.26
C ASN A 56 6.87 -7.66 24.29
N LEU A 57 6.08 -7.53 23.21
CA LEU A 57 5.06 -6.49 23.02
C LEU A 57 3.62 -7.00 23.22
N GLU A 58 3.45 -8.30 23.51
CA GLU A 58 2.14 -8.91 23.82
C GLU A 58 1.43 -8.23 25.00
N ALA A 59 2.19 -7.69 25.95
CA ALA A 59 1.69 -7.02 27.15
C ALA A 59 1.26 -5.55 26.95
N LEU A 60 1.46 -4.97 25.76
CA LEU A 60 1.07 -3.60 25.47
C LEU A 60 -0.45 -3.48 25.23
N THR A 61 -0.98 -2.30 25.58
CA THR A 61 -2.34 -1.90 25.23
C THR A 61 -2.49 -1.74 23.70
N ASP A 62 -3.72 -1.82 23.21
CA ASP A 62 -4.00 -1.63 21.77
C ASP A 62 -3.53 -0.25 21.27
N ASP A 63 -3.60 0.78 22.11
CA ASP A 63 -3.15 2.14 21.77
C ASP A 63 -1.64 2.22 21.58
N GLU A 64 -0.88 1.56 22.46
CA GLU A 64 0.58 1.49 22.37
C GLU A 64 1.02 0.68 21.14
N LYS A 65 0.34 -0.43 20.86
CA LYS A 65 0.55 -1.24 19.65
C LYS A 65 0.26 -0.41 18.40
N ASN A 66 -0.85 0.31 18.38
CA ASN A 66 -1.22 1.21 17.28
C ASN A 66 -0.17 2.30 17.06
N LEU A 67 0.34 2.92 18.14
CA LEU A 67 1.39 3.94 18.04
C LEU A 67 2.70 3.37 17.46
N LEU A 68 3.05 2.14 17.84
CA LEU A 68 4.26 1.48 17.34
C LEU A 68 4.13 1.08 15.86
N CYS A 69 2.96 0.57 15.46
CA CYS A 69 2.61 0.35 14.06
C CYS A 69 2.63 1.65 13.25
N GLU A 70 2.11 2.76 13.78
CA GLU A 70 2.19 4.07 13.12
C GLU A 70 3.65 4.50 12.88
N LYS A 71 4.52 4.36 13.89
CA LYS A 71 5.96 4.63 13.74
C LYS A 71 6.59 3.74 12.68
N LYS A 72 6.34 2.43 12.71
CA LYS A 72 6.84 1.45 11.72
C LYS A 72 6.37 1.80 10.31
N ALA A 73 5.09 2.12 10.13
CA ALA A 73 4.51 2.55 8.86
C ALA A 73 5.19 3.82 8.34
N SER A 74 5.41 4.82 9.20
CA SER A 74 6.08 6.06 8.82
C SER A 74 7.51 5.83 8.34
N ALA A 75 8.26 4.92 8.99
CA ALA A 75 9.61 4.53 8.59
C ALA A 75 9.61 3.83 7.23
N TRP A 76 8.67 2.90 7.00
CA TRP A 76 8.49 2.23 5.71
C TRP A 76 8.17 3.22 4.59
N TYR A 77 7.27 4.18 4.84
CA TYR A 77 6.96 5.25 3.89
C TYR A 77 8.20 6.12 3.60
N GLN A 78 8.97 6.46 4.63
CA GLN A 78 10.16 7.30 4.49
C GLN A 78 11.23 6.67 3.60
N VAL A 79 11.42 5.35 3.66
CA VAL A 79 12.43 4.68 2.82
C VAL A 79 11.93 4.37 1.41
N THR A 80 10.62 4.27 1.21
CA THR A 80 10.02 3.91 -0.09
C THR A 80 9.61 5.11 -0.94
N TYR A 81 8.99 6.11 -0.33
CA TYR A 81 8.32 7.19 -1.06
C TYR A 81 8.85 8.59 -0.76
N HIS A 82 9.79 8.74 0.17
CA HIS A 82 10.31 10.06 0.47
C HIS A 82 10.91 10.69 -0.80
N PRO A 83 10.60 11.96 -1.12
CA PRO A 83 10.98 12.58 -2.39
C PRO A 83 12.47 12.51 -2.71
N LYS A 84 13.32 12.46 -1.69
CA LYS A 84 14.77 12.28 -1.85
C LYS A 84 15.10 10.94 -2.54
N TRP A 85 14.50 9.84 -2.09
CA TRP A 85 14.77 8.50 -2.64
C TRP A 85 14.14 8.31 -4.01
N VAL A 86 12.91 8.81 -4.19
CA VAL A 86 12.23 8.79 -5.48
C VAL A 86 13.00 9.54 -6.57
N LYS A 87 13.65 10.67 -6.22
CA LYS A 87 14.51 11.40 -7.17
C LYS A 87 15.84 10.68 -7.44
N GLN A 88 16.28 9.80 -6.54
CA GLN A 88 17.54 9.05 -6.64
C GLN A 88 17.36 7.64 -7.22
N SER A 89 16.12 7.18 -7.43
CA SER A 89 15.83 5.86 -8.02
C SER A 89 16.02 5.74 -9.54
N PRO A 90 15.86 6.79 -10.39
CA PRO A 90 16.04 6.65 -11.83
C PRO A 90 17.43 6.15 -12.28
N PRO A 91 18.57 6.57 -11.67
CA PRO A 91 19.89 6.04 -12.01
C PRO A 91 20.14 4.58 -11.60
N LEU A 92 19.29 3.98 -10.77
CA LEU A 92 19.46 2.62 -10.26
C LEU A 92 18.68 1.57 -11.06
N GLN A 93 17.90 1.98 -12.07
CA GLN A 93 17.18 1.06 -12.95
C GLN A 93 18.07 0.60 -14.10
N GLU A 94 18.09 -0.71 -14.33
CA GLU A 94 18.83 -1.33 -15.44
C GLU A 94 18.40 -0.73 -16.79
N PRO A 95 19.35 -0.49 -17.72
CA PRO A 95 19.09 0.18 -18.99
C PRO A 95 18.13 -0.58 -19.93
N ASP A 96 17.84 -1.85 -19.69
CA ASP A 96 16.99 -2.71 -20.54
C ASP A 96 15.53 -2.85 -20.05
N GLY A 97 15.13 -2.08 -19.02
CA GLY A 97 13.73 -2.04 -18.56
C GLY A 97 12.80 -1.24 -19.50
N PRO A 98 11.51 -1.58 -19.62
CA PRO A 98 10.56 -0.78 -20.41
C PRO A 98 10.58 0.68 -19.93
N GLY A 99 10.89 1.60 -20.84
CA GLY A 99 11.39 2.97 -20.60
C GLY A 99 10.49 3.98 -19.89
N ASP A 100 9.69 3.55 -18.92
CA ASP A 100 8.98 4.43 -18.00
C ASP A 100 9.44 4.09 -16.58
N VAL A 101 10.11 5.03 -15.91
CA VAL A 101 10.63 4.88 -14.54
C VAL A 101 9.44 4.87 -13.58
N VAL A 102 8.77 3.72 -13.46
CA VAL A 102 7.62 3.58 -12.57
C VAL A 102 8.13 3.30 -11.17
N VAL A 103 7.95 4.29 -10.28
CA VAL A 103 8.09 4.08 -8.84
C VAL A 103 7.08 3.01 -8.44
N MET A 104 7.58 1.81 -8.19
CA MET A 104 6.77 0.72 -7.68
C MET A 104 6.23 1.13 -6.31
N LEU A 105 4.92 0.98 -6.12
CA LEU A 105 4.26 1.30 -4.86
C LEU A 105 4.92 0.54 -3.70
N SER A 106 5.47 -0.65 -3.89
CA SER A 106 6.21 -1.36 -2.83
C SER A 106 5.39 -1.54 -1.52
N PHE A 107 6.01 -2.13 -0.48
CA PHE A 107 5.34 -2.63 0.72
C PHE A 107 4.60 -1.58 1.60
N ALA A 108 4.82 -0.28 1.41
CA ALA A 108 4.24 0.73 2.28
C ALA A 108 2.70 0.82 2.21
N TRP A 109 2.07 0.34 1.13
CA TRP A 109 0.59 0.23 1.05
C TRP A 109 -0.01 -0.85 1.94
N ILE A 110 0.79 -1.78 2.47
CA ILE A 110 0.30 -2.79 3.43
C ILE A 110 -0.18 -2.14 4.71
N ALA A 111 0.42 -1.01 5.11
CA ALA A 111 0.09 -0.26 6.32
C ALA A 111 -0.60 1.08 6.01
N ALA A 112 -1.34 1.15 4.89
CA ALA A 112 -1.99 2.38 4.43
C ALA A 112 -3.01 2.94 5.43
N ASP A 113 -3.66 2.06 6.21
CA ASP A 113 -4.53 2.41 7.33
C ASP A 113 -3.78 3.16 8.43
N TYR A 114 -2.60 2.70 8.85
CA TYR A 114 -1.77 3.39 9.84
C TYR A 114 -1.24 4.73 9.30
N LEU A 115 -0.84 4.80 8.03
CA LEU A 115 -0.46 6.06 7.40
C LEU A 115 -1.63 7.06 7.34
N ALA A 116 -2.85 6.57 7.07
CA ALA A 116 -4.05 7.40 7.12
C ALA A 116 -4.32 7.92 8.53
N ARG A 117 -4.18 7.08 9.57
CA ARG A 117 -4.29 7.49 10.98
C ARG A 117 -3.30 8.61 11.32
N ILE A 118 -2.02 8.47 10.95
CA ILE A 118 -1.00 9.51 11.15
C ILE A 118 -1.42 10.81 10.47
N LYS A 119 -1.85 10.73 9.20
CA LYS A 119 -2.25 11.92 8.43
C LYS A 119 -3.45 12.64 9.07
N ILE A 120 -4.39 11.87 9.62
CA ILE A 120 -5.57 12.35 10.33
C ILE A 120 -5.16 13.06 11.62
N LYS A 121 -4.27 12.46 12.42
CA LYS A 121 -3.73 13.05 13.66
C LYS A 121 -2.99 14.36 13.39
N CYS A 122 -2.09 14.40 12.40
CA CYS A 122 -1.30 15.60 12.08
C CYS A 122 -2.12 16.78 11.53
N ARG A 123 -3.29 16.54 10.92
CA ARG A 123 -4.14 17.62 10.37
C ARG A 123 -5.04 18.28 11.41
N GLY A 124 -5.10 17.75 12.64
CA GLY A 124 -6.14 18.13 13.60
C GLY A 124 -7.54 17.72 13.13
N VAL A 125 -8.50 17.67 14.05
CA VAL A 125 -9.91 17.42 13.73
C VAL A 125 -10.58 18.67 13.11
N GLU A 126 -9.91 19.82 13.12
CA GLU A 126 -10.51 21.15 12.95
C GLU A 126 -10.82 21.63 11.52
N TYR A 127 -10.75 20.79 10.50
CA TYR A 127 -11.30 21.17 9.19
C TYR A 127 -11.92 19.96 8.48
N ILE A 128 -13.23 19.80 8.68
CA ILE A 128 -14.04 18.75 8.05
C ILE A 128 -14.88 19.40 6.96
N ASP A 129 -14.31 19.48 5.76
CA ASP A 129 -15.09 19.70 4.55
C ASP A 129 -15.78 18.39 4.17
N SER A 130 -17.00 18.17 4.69
CA SER A 130 -17.77 16.92 4.53
C SER A 130 -18.05 16.53 3.07
N THR A 131 -17.73 17.39 2.10
CA THR A 131 -17.85 17.12 0.67
C THR A 131 -16.77 16.18 0.12
N LYS A 132 -15.64 16.01 0.84
CA LYS A 132 -14.50 15.20 0.35
C LYS A 132 -14.61 13.74 0.81
N PRO A 133 -14.48 12.74 -0.09
CA PRO A 133 -14.52 11.30 0.25
C PRO A 133 -13.50 10.89 1.31
N ILE A 134 -12.38 11.61 1.41
CA ILE A 134 -11.34 11.34 2.40
C ILE A 134 -11.84 11.56 3.84
N ASN A 135 -12.88 12.37 4.03
CA ASN A 135 -13.42 12.69 5.34
C ASN A 135 -14.40 11.63 5.86
N SER A 136 -15.01 10.80 5.00
CA SER A 136 -15.77 9.62 5.43
C SER A 136 -14.85 8.53 5.97
N LEU A 137 -13.70 8.29 5.32
CA LEU A 137 -12.66 7.40 5.82
C LEU A 137 -12.07 7.92 7.14
N LYS A 138 -11.84 9.24 7.25
CA LYS A 138 -11.40 9.88 8.50
C LYS A 138 -12.38 9.64 9.64
N ARG A 139 -13.69 9.74 9.39
CA ARG A 139 -14.75 9.49 10.39
C ARG A 139 -14.78 8.02 10.84
N TYR A 140 -14.76 7.10 9.88
CA TYR A 140 -14.73 5.66 10.16
C TYR A 140 -13.49 5.24 10.97
N LEU A 141 -12.33 5.86 10.69
CA LEU A 141 -11.11 5.60 11.44
C LEU A 141 -11.11 6.32 12.80
N ALA A 142 -11.68 7.51 12.91
CA ALA A 142 -11.79 8.24 14.18
C ALA A 142 -12.66 7.51 15.21
N ASP A 143 -13.70 6.80 14.77
CA ASP A 143 -14.53 5.97 15.66
C ASP A 143 -13.82 4.66 16.13
N ARG A 144 -12.62 4.36 15.60
CA ARG A 144 -11.83 3.15 15.86
C ARG A 144 -10.39 3.43 16.31
N ILE A 145 -10.10 4.68 16.61
CA ILE A 145 -8.90 5.15 17.32
C ILE A 145 -9.38 5.49 18.72
#